data_AF-A0A7Y5LBR9-F1
#
_entry.id   AF-A0A7Y5LBR9-F1
#
_cell.length_a   1.000
_cell.length_b   1.000
_cell.length_c   1.000
_cell.angle_alpha   90.00
_cell.angle_beta   90.00
_cell.angle_gamma   90.00
#
_symmetry.space_group_name_H-M   'P 1'
#
loop_
_entity.id
_entity.type
_entity.pdbx_description
1 polymer ?
#
loop_
_entity_poly.entity_id
_entity_poly.type
_entity_poly.pdbx_seq_one_letter_code
_entity_poly.pdbx_strand_id
1 'polypeptide(L)'
;MKLTLTNDFNTPRWYVFPPIFGDTLPSDGFFYSPQDTPFVESRKFPAERSNLQIVETRFFGTDSPAFNSFLAFYLPPRSTIVLENYYVLMHESALSQSMEVWEVETLLVDGSTPFEQWRPFDLLCSGNVHLKLKTIGSVSLSRHLDLDYMEQHGADNPSKARAAHVQAKGIKKLSIKIWSSIL
;
A
#
# COMPACT_ATOMS: atom_id res chain seq x y z
N MET A 1 -8.54 -0.59 -15.40
CA MET A 1 -7.17 -1.14 -15.38
C MET A 1 -7.14 -2.44 -14.60
N LYS A 2 -6.25 -3.38 -14.94
CA LYS A 2 -6.02 -4.63 -14.19
C LYS A 2 -4.61 -4.57 -13.60
N LEU A 3 -4.50 -4.68 -12.27
CA LEU A 3 -3.22 -4.85 -11.58
C LEU A 3 -3.06 -6.33 -11.20
N THR A 4 -1.88 -6.89 -11.44
CA THR A 4 -1.52 -8.24 -11.02
C THR A 4 -0.19 -8.17 -10.30
N LEU A 5 -0.17 -8.61 -9.05
CA LEU A 5 1.02 -8.69 -8.22
C LEU A 5 1.25 -10.14 -7.84
N THR A 6 2.46 -10.62 -8.07
CA THR A 6 2.84 -12.02 -7.84
C THR A 6 4.08 -12.04 -6.96
N ASN A 7 3.95 -12.60 -5.76
CA ASN A 7 5.07 -12.93 -4.90
C ASN A 7 5.54 -14.36 -5.21
N ASP A 8 6.62 -14.48 -5.99
CA ASP A 8 7.24 -15.77 -6.32
C ASP A 8 8.16 -16.30 -5.21
N PHE A 9 8.34 -15.60 -4.11
CA PHE A 9 9.25 -16.00 -3.04
C PHE A 9 8.57 -16.92 -2.02
N ASN A 10 9.40 -17.69 -1.29
CA ASN A 10 8.96 -18.47 -0.13
C ASN A 10 8.82 -17.61 1.15
N THR A 11 9.04 -16.30 1.05
CA THR A 11 8.89 -15.32 2.11
C THR A 11 7.86 -14.28 1.68
N PRO A 12 7.15 -13.62 2.62
CA PRO A 12 6.27 -12.52 2.28
C PRO A 12 7.04 -11.36 1.66
N ARG A 13 6.34 -10.53 0.88
CA ARG A 13 6.92 -9.38 0.17
C ARG A 13 5.99 -8.18 0.22
N TRP A 14 6.60 -7.01 0.21
CA TRP A 14 5.91 -5.73 0.06
C TRP A 14 6.06 -5.25 -1.40
N TYR A 15 4.95 -4.83 -1.99
CA TYR A 15 4.94 -4.13 -3.28
C TYR A 15 4.62 -2.67 -3.02
N VAL A 16 5.61 -1.80 -3.20
CA VAL A 16 5.56 -0.37 -2.88
C VAL A 16 5.44 0.45 -4.15
N PHE A 17 4.47 1.35 -4.15
CA PHE A 17 4.05 2.21 -5.25
C PHE A 17 4.27 3.67 -4.89
N PRO A 18 4.61 4.52 -5.88
CA PRO A 18 4.57 5.97 -5.72
C PRO A 18 3.24 6.43 -5.11
N PRO A 19 3.25 7.57 -4.39
CA PRO A 19 2.05 8.08 -3.76
C PRO A 19 1.06 8.62 -4.80
N ILE A 20 -0.15 8.92 -4.33
CA ILE A 20 -1.18 9.52 -5.15
C ILE A 20 -0.70 10.88 -5.68
N PHE A 21 -0.73 11.07 -7.00
CA PHE A 21 -0.15 12.21 -7.73
C PHE A 21 1.39 12.35 -7.68
N GLY A 22 2.11 11.35 -7.17
CA GLY A 22 3.56 11.28 -7.23
C GLY A 22 4.06 10.43 -8.40
N ASP A 23 5.19 10.83 -8.98
CA ASP A 23 5.78 10.14 -10.14
C ASP A 23 6.91 9.16 -9.74
N THR A 24 7.50 9.30 -8.55
CA THR A 24 8.69 8.52 -8.14
C THR A 24 8.69 8.16 -6.66
N LEU A 25 9.40 7.08 -6.33
CA LEU A 25 9.76 6.70 -4.97
C LEU A 25 11.17 7.24 -4.64
N PRO A 26 11.47 7.55 -3.37
CA PRO A 26 12.76 8.12 -2.96
C PRO A 26 13.92 7.16 -3.30
N SER A 27 15.05 7.66 -3.78
CA SER A 27 16.11 6.77 -4.30
C SER A 27 16.79 5.90 -3.23
N ASP A 28 16.76 6.33 -1.97
CA ASP A 28 17.42 5.71 -0.83
C ASP A 28 16.53 4.70 -0.06
N GLY A 29 15.25 4.59 -0.43
CA GLY A 29 14.29 3.72 0.24
C GLY A 29 13.81 4.25 1.59
N PHE A 30 14.06 5.52 1.92
CA PHE A 30 13.57 6.13 3.15
C PHE A 30 12.39 7.07 2.89
N PHE A 31 11.36 6.90 3.70
CA PHE A 31 10.15 7.72 3.70
C PHE A 31 10.10 8.44 5.03
N TYR A 32 10.27 9.77 5.00
CA TYR A 32 10.35 10.61 6.18
C TYR A 32 9.05 11.37 6.42
N SER A 33 8.71 11.58 7.69
CA SER A 33 7.65 12.49 8.11
C SER A 33 8.14 13.39 9.24
N PRO A 34 8.55 14.64 8.95
CA PRO A 34 9.07 15.57 9.96
C PRO A 34 7.99 16.18 10.88
N GLN A 35 6.70 15.88 10.70
CA GLN A 35 5.63 16.37 11.59
C GLN A 35 5.27 15.36 12.70
N ASP A 36 4.56 15.82 13.73
CA ASP A 36 4.10 15.01 14.86
C ASP A 36 3.09 13.90 14.49
N THR A 37 2.62 13.86 13.24
CA THR A 37 1.65 12.85 12.76
C THR A 37 1.86 12.45 11.29
N PRO A 38 2.91 11.68 10.97
CA PRO A 38 2.80 10.67 9.92
C PRO A 38 1.55 9.85 10.20
N PHE A 39 0.68 9.76 9.21
CA PHE A 39 -0.48 8.88 9.27
C PHE A 39 -0.18 7.66 8.41
N VAL A 40 -0.37 6.48 8.98
CA VAL A 40 -0.52 5.27 8.20
C VAL A 40 -2.01 5.01 8.06
N GLU A 41 -2.46 4.79 6.83
CA GLU A 41 -3.82 4.35 6.55
C GLU A 41 -3.83 2.99 5.87
N SER A 42 -4.70 2.13 6.34
CA SER A 42 -4.82 0.75 5.91
C SER A 42 -6.25 0.49 5.52
N ARG A 43 -6.47 0.20 4.24
CA ARG A 43 -7.79 -0.05 3.68
C ARG A 43 -7.92 -1.50 3.30
N LYS A 44 -8.97 -2.13 3.82
CA LYS A 44 -9.33 -3.50 3.49
C LYS A 44 -10.41 -3.51 2.41
N PHE A 45 -10.10 -4.18 1.31
CA PHE A 45 -11.06 -4.47 0.25
C PHE A 45 -11.61 -5.89 0.43
N PRO A 46 -12.91 -6.04 0.76
CA PRO A 46 -13.55 -7.34 0.83
C PRO A 46 -13.80 -7.91 -0.56
N ALA A 47 -13.60 -9.21 -0.73
CA ALA A 47 -14.09 -9.92 -1.90
C ALA A 47 -15.60 -10.10 -1.83
N GLU A 48 -16.33 -9.80 -2.91
CA GLU A 48 -17.80 -9.88 -2.93
C GLU A 48 -18.37 -11.27 -2.57
N ARG A 49 -17.57 -12.33 -2.70
CA ARG A 49 -18.00 -13.73 -2.53
C ARG A 49 -17.02 -14.62 -1.79
N SER A 50 -16.08 -14.05 -1.03
CA SER A 50 -15.17 -14.87 -0.24
C SER A 50 -14.71 -14.17 1.04
N ASN A 51 -14.22 -14.96 1.99
CA ASN A 51 -13.47 -14.48 3.16
C ASN A 51 -12.09 -13.90 2.77
N LEU A 52 -11.78 -13.80 1.48
CA LEU A 52 -10.52 -13.28 0.99
C LEU A 52 -10.48 -11.76 1.12
N GLN A 53 -9.32 -11.25 1.50
CA GLN A 53 -9.14 -9.85 1.87
C GLN A 53 -7.84 -9.34 1.25
N ILE A 54 -7.84 -8.07 0.86
CA ILE A 54 -6.63 -7.37 0.44
C ILE A 54 -6.53 -6.11 1.28
N VAL A 55 -5.35 -5.88 1.85
CA VAL A 55 -5.03 -4.69 2.64
C VAL A 55 -4.06 -3.82 1.85
N GLU A 56 -4.54 -2.67 1.43
CA GLU A 56 -3.71 -1.58 0.92
C GLU A 56 -3.25 -0.74 2.09
N THR A 57 -1.97 -0.38 2.11
CA THR A 57 -1.36 0.44 3.14
C THR A 57 -0.86 1.72 2.51
N ARG A 58 -1.05 2.85 3.18
CA ARG A 58 -0.58 4.15 2.75
C ARG A 58 0.23 4.75 3.87
N PHE A 59 1.40 5.26 3.55
CA PHE A 59 2.18 6.11 4.43
C PHE A 59 2.13 7.53 3.88
N PHE A 60 1.66 8.45 4.69
CA PHE A 60 1.64 9.87 4.36
C PHE A 60 2.87 10.55 4.99
N GLY A 61 3.89 10.79 4.16
CA GLY A 61 5.02 11.67 4.49
C GLY A 61 4.62 13.15 4.35
N THR A 62 5.53 14.08 4.69
CA THR A 62 5.27 15.53 4.57
C THR A 62 6.20 16.22 3.57
N ASP A 63 5.87 17.50 3.30
CA ASP A 63 6.47 18.49 2.38
C ASP A 63 6.02 18.49 0.91
N SER A 64 5.19 17.53 0.54
CA SER A 64 4.26 17.55 -0.60
C SER A 64 3.80 16.10 -0.74
N PRO A 65 2.50 15.81 -0.98
CA PRO A 65 2.03 14.43 -1.14
C PRO A 65 2.79 13.63 -2.23
N ALA A 66 3.57 14.30 -3.08
CA ALA A 66 4.44 13.68 -4.07
C ALA A 66 5.79 13.15 -3.55
N PHE A 67 6.27 13.63 -2.38
CA PHE A 67 7.57 13.24 -1.81
C PHE A 67 7.37 12.53 -0.47
N ASN A 68 8.15 11.48 -0.22
CA ASN A 68 8.16 10.70 1.03
C ASN A 68 6.86 9.97 1.42
N SER A 69 5.89 9.87 0.51
CA SER A 69 4.68 9.07 0.72
C SER A 69 4.73 7.80 -0.13
N PHE A 70 4.00 6.76 0.26
CA PHE A 70 3.85 5.56 -0.55
C PHE A 70 2.51 4.87 -0.37
N LEU A 71 2.19 4.01 -1.33
CA LEU A 71 1.14 3.00 -1.22
C LEU A 71 1.78 1.61 -1.30
N ALA A 72 1.30 0.64 -0.53
CA ALA A 72 1.89 -0.69 -0.51
C ALA A 72 0.89 -1.81 -0.27
N PHE A 73 1.20 -2.96 -0.85
CA PHE A 73 0.51 -4.23 -0.61
C PHE A 73 1.45 -5.24 0.02
N TYR A 74 0.96 -5.95 1.04
CA TYR A 74 1.69 -7.05 1.67
C TYR A 74 1.16 -8.39 1.15
N LEU A 75 2.02 -9.13 0.45
CA LEU A 75 1.68 -10.42 -0.16
C LEU A 75 2.32 -11.59 0.61
N PRO A 76 1.54 -12.62 0.98
CA PRO A 76 2.09 -13.87 1.51
C PRO A 76 3.07 -14.56 0.54
N PRO A 77 3.89 -15.51 1.02
CA PRO A 77 4.69 -16.37 0.16
C PRO A 77 3.87 -17.02 -0.96
N ARG A 78 4.45 -17.16 -2.15
CA ARG A 78 3.86 -17.90 -3.29
C ARG A 78 2.42 -17.52 -3.58
N SER A 79 2.14 -16.22 -3.59
CA SER A 79 0.78 -15.71 -3.75
C SER A 79 0.66 -14.74 -4.92
N THR A 80 -0.50 -14.76 -5.55
CA THR A 80 -0.87 -13.76 -6.55
C THR A 80 -2.10 -13.00 -6.09
N ILE A 81 -2.12 -11.68 -6.28
CA ILE A 81 -3.34 -10.89 -6.22
C ILE A 81 -3.62 -10.27 -7.58
N VAL A 82 -4.89 -10.29 -7.97
CA VAL A 82 -5.40 -9.69 -9.20
C VAL A 82 -6.49 -8.71 -8.81
N LEU A 83 -6.26 -7.42 -9.09
CA LEU A 83 -7.24 -6.36 -8.86
C LEU A 83 -7.73 -5.83 -10.21
N GLU A 84 -8.98 -6.12 -10.56
CA GLU A 84 -9.65 -5.49 -11.70
C GLU A 84 -10.29 -4.17 -11.29
N ASN A 85 -10.26 -3.20 -12.20
CA ASN A 85 -10.71 -1.82 -11.99
C ASN A 85 -9.99 -1.09 -10.87
N TYR A 86 -8.79 -1.57 -10.49
CA TYR A 86 -7.94 -0.84 -9.56
C TYR A 86 -7.41 0.41 -10.24
N TYR A 87 -7.66 1.56 -9.63
CA TYR A 87 -7.20 2.84 -10.11
C TYR A 87 -6.10 3.33 -9.18
N VAL A 88 -4.85 3.28 -9.65
CA VAL A 88 -3.77 4.01 -9.00
C VAL A 88 -3.94 5.45 -9.44
N LEU A 89 -4.27 6.34 -8.49
CA LEU A 89 -4.39 7.78 -8.77
C LEU A 89 -2.99 8.33 -9.03
N MET A 90 -2.53 8.25 -10.28
CA MET A 90 -1.25 8.80 -10.71
C MET A 90 -1.43 10.19 -11.30
N HIS A 91 -0.36 10.98 -11.33
CA HIS A 91 -0.33 12.21 -12.10
C HIS A 91 -0.48 11.88 -13.60
N GLU A 92 -1.17 12.72 -14.38
CA GLU A 92 -1.47 12.45 -15.80
C GLU A 92 -0.20 12.25 -16.65
N SER A 93 0.91 12.89 -16.26
CA SER A 93 2.23 12.70 -16.90
C SER A 93 2.72 11.25 -16.84
N ALA A 94 2.46 10.55 -15.73
CA ALA A 94 2.89 9.17 -15.51
C ALA A 94 2.03 8.13 -16.25
N LEU A 95 0.86 8.52 -16.77
CA LEU A 95 -0.03 7.64 -17.53
C LEU A 95 0.53 7.22 -18.90
N SER A 96 1.63 7.83 -19.35
CA SER A 96 2.07 7.75 -20.74
C SER A 96 3.16 6.72 -21.04
N GLN A 97 3.87 6.14 -20.06
CA GLN A 97 5.04 5.28 -20.36
C GLN A 97 5.21 4.07 -19.43
N SER A 98 5.47 4.29 -18.14
CA SER A 98 5.71 3.23 -17.15
C SER A 98 5.79 3.80 -15.74
N MET A 99 5.45 3.01 -14.73
CA MET A 99 5.63 3.33 -13.32
C MET A 99 6.70 2.44 -12.69
N GLU A 100 7.58 3.04 -11.88
CA GLU A 100 8.48 2.27 -11.01
C GLU A 100 7.68 1.76 -9.79
N VAL A 101 7.79 0.47 -9.52
CA VAL A 101 7.26 -0.19 -8.32
C VAL A 101 8.39 -0.97 -7.67
N TRP A 102 8.43 -1.02 -6.35
CA TRP A 102 9.42 -1.81 -5.65
C TRP A 102 8.85 -3.09 -5.10
N GLU A 103 9.54 -4.20 -5.36
CA GLU A 103 9.42 -5.43 -4.58
C GLU A 103 10.43 -5.34 -3.43
N VAL A 104 9.94 -5.37 -2.19
CA VAL A 104 10.70 -5.09 -0.97
C VAL A 104 10.56 -6.28 -0.03
N GLU A 105 11.64 -6.70 0.63
CA GLU A 105 11.56 -7.82 1.59
C GLU A 105 10.89 -7.38 2.88
N THR A 106 11.25 -6.21 3.41
CA THR A 106 10.67 -5.67 4.64
C THR A 106 10.61 -4.15 4.62
N LEU A 107 9.56 -3.63 5.24
CA LEU A 107 9.43 -2.23 5.61
C LEU A 107 9.70 -2.13 7.10
N LEU A 108 10.63 -1.26 7.50
CA LEU A 108 10.98 -1.02 8.90
C LEU A 108 10.43 0.32 9.34
N VAL A 109 9.59 0.31 10.38
CA VAL A 109 9.16 1.49 11.10
C VAL A 109 10.26 1.89 12.07
N ASP A 110 10.64 3.17 11.98
CA ASP A 110 11.68 3.80 12.78
C ASP A 110 13.02 3.04 12.78
N GLY A 111 13.35 2.43 11.65
CA GLY A 111 14.63 1.76 11.40
C GLY A 111 14.78 0.37 12.03
N SER A 112 13.86 -0.09 12.87
CA SER A 112 14.01 -1.36 13.60
C SER A 112 12.83 -2.30 13.52
N THR A 113 11.59 -1.79 13.55
CA THR A 113 10.40 -2.62 13.77
C THR A 113 9.79 -3.00 12.44
N PRO A 114 9.66 -4.28 12.09
CA PRO A 114 8.96 -4.67 10.87
C PRO A 114 7.52 -4.13 10.88
N PHE A 115 7.09 -3.56 9.76
CA PHE A 115 5.80 -2.88 9.63
C PHE A 115 4.63 -3.79 9.99
N GLU A 116 4.75 -5.09 9.70
CA GLU A 116 3.78 -6.11 10.04
C GLU A 116 3.67 -6.43 11.54
N GLN A 117 4.71 -6.13 12.32
CA GLN A 117 4.71 -6.28 13.77
C GLN A 117 4.32 -4.99 14.49
N TRP A 118 4.50 -3.85 13.82
CA TRP A 118 4.19 -2.54 14.37
C TRP A 118 2.68 -2.26 14.42
N ARG A 119 1.92 -2.72 13.42
CA ARG A 119 0.47 -2.43 13.30
C ARG A 119 -0.39 -3.23 14.29
N PRO A 120 -1.54 -2.69 14.73
CA PRO A 120 -2.42 -3.37 15.70
C PRO A 120 -3.43 -4.34 15.08
N PHE A 121 -3.41 -4.54 13.76
CA PHE A 121 -4.31 -5.44 13.03
C PHE A 121 -3.56 -6.22 11.94
N ASP A 122 -4.17 -7.34 11.51
CA ASP A 122 -3.58 -8.22 10.51
C ASP A 122 -3.59 -7.62 9.10
N LEU A 123 -2.48 -7.83 8.40
CA LEU A 123 -2.18 -7.24 7.08
C LEU A 123 -2.17 -8.26 5.96
N LEU A 124 -2.30 -9.52 6.34
CA LEU A 124 -2.22 -10.63 5.42
C LEU A 124 -3.37 -10.51 4.43
N CYS A 125 -3.03 -10.12 3.20
CA CYS A 125 -3.88 -10.40 2.08
C CYS A 125 -4.01 -11.91 1.97
N SER A 126 -5.19 -12.42 1.64
CA SER A 126 -5.29 -13.83 1.31
C SER A 126 -4.45 -14.11 0.05
N GLY A 127 -3.89 -15.31 -0.05
CA GLY A 127 -3.16 -15.70 -1.26
C GLY A 127 -4.11 -16.04 -2.41
N ASN A 128 -3.67 -15.82 -3.65
CA ASN A 128 -4.39 -16.23 -4.87
C ASN A 128 -5.78 -15.61 -4.98
N VAL A 129 -5.86 -14.30 -4.75
CA VAL A 129 -7.11 -13.54 -4.72
C VAL A 129 -7.31 -12.84 -6.04
N HIS A 130 -8.52 -12.95 -6.58
CA HIS A 130 -8.95 -12.17 -7.72
C HIS A 130 -10.16 -11.32 -7.31
N LEU A 131 -9.94 -10.01 -7.17
CA LEU A 131 -10.99 -9.05 -6.85
C LEU A 131 -11.32 -8.21 -8.08
N LYS A 132 -12.62 -8.07 -8.33
CA LYS A 132 -13.13 -7.00 -9.18
C LYS A 132 -13.65 -5.89 -8.29
N LEU A 133 -12.91 -4.79 -8.23
CA LEU A 133 -13.31 -3.64 -7.45
C LEU A 133 -14.52 -2.98 -8.15
N LYS A 134 -15.68 -3.04 -7.51
CA LYS A 134 -16.86 -2.30 -7.99
C LYS A 134 -16.75 -0.85 -7.51
N THR A 135 -16.64 0.07 -8.45
CA THR A 135 -16.88 1.49 -8.21
C THR A 135 -18.39 1.69 -8.24
N ILE A 136 -19.03 1.80 -7.07
CA ILE A 136 -20.45 2.19 -6.97
C ILE A 136 -20.46 3.66 -6.52
N GLY A 137 -20.45 4.59 -7.48
CA GLY A 137 -20.32 6.03 -7.17
C GLY A 137 -18.95 6.40 -6.57
N SER A 138 -18.90 7.41 -5.70
CA SER A 138 -17.68 7.93 -5.05
C SER A 138 -17.21 7.13 -3.82
N VAL A 139 -17.89 6.04 -3.45
CA VAL A 139 -17.57 5.27 -2.24
C VAL A 139 -17.13 3.86 -2.63
N SER A 140 -15.83 3.59 -2.50
CA SER A 140 -15.34 2.21 -2.51
C SER A 140 -15.90 1.49 -1.27
N LEU A 141 -16.30 0.22 -1.41
CA LEU A 141 -16.64 -0.66 -0.27
C LEU A 141 -15.37 -1.05 0.53
N SER A 142 -14.54 -0.07 0.86
CA SER A 142 -13.32 -0.26 1.65
C SER A 142 -13.62 -0.03 3.13
N ARG A 143 -13.12 -0.94 3.97
CA ARG A 143 -13.14 -0.77 5.43
C ARG A 143 -11.82 -0.12 5.88
N HIS A 144 -11.89 0.96 6.64
CA HIS A 144 -10.70 1.66 7.14
C HIS A 144 -10.24 1.00 8.44
N LEU A 145 -9.20 0.17 8.38
CA LEU A 145 -8.79 -0.66 9.51
C LEU A 145 -8.29 0.17 10.70
N ASP A 146 -7.54 1.25 10.44
CA ASP A 146 -7.01 2.11 11.50
C ASP A 146 -8.13 2.86 12.23
N LEU A 147 -9.09 3.43 11.49
CA LEU A 147 -10.23 4.16 12.06
C LEU A 147 -11.11 3.22 12.89
N ASP A 148 -11.45 2.05 12.34
CA ASP A 148 -12.25 1.07 13.05
C ASP A 148 -11.58 0.57 14.34
N TYR A 149 -10.25 0.40 14.33
CA TYR A 149 -9.51 0.02 15.53
C TYR A 149 -9.61 1.12 16.60
N MET A 150 -9.45 2.39 16.21
CA MET A 150 -9.58 3.54 17.10
C MET A 150 -10.99 3.69 17.68
N GLU A 151 -12.03 3.51 16.86
CA GLU A 151 -13.43 3.54 17.32
C GLU A 151 -13.73 2.45 18.35
N GLN A 152 -13.17 1.25 18.15
CA GLN A 152 -13.41 0.11 19.04
C GLN A 152 -12.63 0.17 20.36
N HIS A 153 -11.43 0.76 20.35
CA HIS A 153 -10.50 0.72 21.50
C HIS A 153 -10.26 2.09 22.16
N GLY A 154 -10.89 3.15 21.65
CA GLY A 154 -10.80 4.50 22.17
C GLY A 154 -9.60 5.30 21.62
N ALA A 155 -9.69 6.63 21.71
CA ALA A 155 -8.68 7.57 21.22
C ALA A 155 -7.39 7.59 22.06
N ASP A 156 -7.37 6.94 23.23
CA ASP A 156 -6.26 6.94 24.19
C ASP A 156 -5.14 5.93 23.83
N ASN A 157 -5.26 5.25 22.69
CA ASN A 157 -4.20 4.43 22.10
C ASN A 157 -3.62 5.04 20.78
N PRO A 158 -3.29 6.35 20.72
CA PRO A 158 -2.87 7.01 19.47
C PRO A 158 -1.41 6.73 19.11
N SER A 159 -0.68 5.95 19.93
CA SER A 159 0.77 5.78 19.85
C SER A 159 1.24 4.75 18.82
N LYS A 160 0.32 4.00 18.17
CA LYS A 160 0.66 2.98 17.17
C LYS A 160 0.32 3.36 15.72
N ALA A 161 -0.11 4.59 15.47
CA ALA A 161 -0.37 5.12 14.13
C ALA A 161 0.71 6.12 13.66
N ARG A 162 1.68 6.46 14.52
CA ARG A 162 2.74 7.43 14.24
C ARG A 162 4.05 6.70 13.97
N ALA A 163 4.56 6.84 12.75
CA ALA A 163 5.87 6.32 12.32
C ALA A 163 6.71 7.49 11.79
N ALA A 164 7.74 7.93 12.53
CA ALA A 164 8.53 9.09 12.12
C ALA A 164 9.20 8.87 10.76
N HIS A 165 9.57 7.62 10.49
CA HIS A 165 9.99 7.19 9.17
C HIS A 165 9.70 5.72 8.91
N VAL A 166 9.65 5.38 7.62
CA VAL A 166 9.61 4.00 7.14
C VAL A 166 10.80 3.79 6.21
N GLN A 167 11.51 2.68 6.39
CA GLN A 167 12.62 2.29 5.54
C GLN A 167 12.33 0.99 4.80
N ALA A 168 12.49 0.99 3.47
CA ALA A 168 12.46 -0.20 2.65
C ALA A 168 13.84 -0.90 2.62
N LYS A 169 13.83 -2.23 2.79
CA LYS A 169 15.05 -3.08 2.73
C LYS A 169 14.92 -4.19 1.70
N GLY A 170 16.06 -4.52 1.07
CA GLY A 170 16.16 -5.48 -0.04
C GLY A 170 15.25 -5.12 -1.20
N ILE A 171 15.39 -3.88 -1.67
CA ILE A 171 14.59 -3.31 -2.75
C ILE A 171 15.03 -3.91 -4.07
N LYS A 172 14.06 -4.45 -4.81
CA LYS A 172 14.16 -4.74 -6.24
C LYS A 172 13.21 -3.84 -6.99
N LYS A 173 13.76 -3.02 -7.88
CA LYS A 173 12.99 -2.08 -8.70
C LYS A 173 12.39 -2.81 -9.89
N LEU A 174 11.08 -2.63 -10.08
CA LEU A 174 10.29 -3.14 -11.19
C LEU A 174 9.77 -1.96 -11.99
N SER A 175 9.70 -2.11 -13.31
CA SER A 175 9.01 -1.16 -14.19
C SER A 175 7.74 -1.83 -14.70
N ILE A 176 6.59 -1.24 -14.40
CA ILE A 176 5.31 -1.71 -14.90
C ILE A 176 4.76 -0.77 -15.97
N LYS A 177 4.36 -1.34 -17.10
CA LYS A 177 3.71 -0.60 -18.18
C LYS A 177 2.26 -0.34 -17.83
N ILE A 178 1.86 0.92 -17.88
CA ILE A 178 0.47 1.32 -17.69
C ILE A 178 -0.18 1.33 -19.07
N TRP A 179 -1.07 0.38 -19.31
CA TRP A 179 -1.89 0.37 -20.50
C TRP A 179 -3.13 1.22 -20.22
N SER A 180 -3.11 2.47 -20.63
CA SER A 180 -4.34 3.25 -20.80
C SER A 180 -5.05 2.73 -22.04
N SER A 181 -6.06 1.89 -21.87
CA SER A 181 -7.09 1.77 -22.90
C SER A 181 -7.87 3.08 -22.87
N ILE A 182 -7.46 4.00 -23.74
CA ILE A 182 -8.25 5.17 -24.14
C ILE A 182 -9.58 4.62 -24.66
N LEU A 183 -10.66 4.94 -23.96
CA LEU A 183 -12.03 4.84 -24.46
C LEU A 183 -12.52 6.27 -24.70
#